data_AF-A0A367AYW4-F1
#
_entry.id   AF-A0A367AYW4-F1
#
_cell.length_a   1.000
_cell.length_b   1.000
_cell.length_c   1.000
_cell.angle_alpha   90.00
_cell.angle_beta   90.00
_cell.angle_gamma   90.00
#
_symmetry.space_group_name_H-M   'P 1'
#
loop_
_entity.id
_entity.type
_entity.pdbx_description
1 polymer ?
#
loop_
_entity_poly.entity_id
_entity_poly.type
_entity_poly.pdbx_seq_one_letter_code
_entity_poly.pdbx_strand_id
1 'polypeptide(L)'
;MPPETGLGDSAREHLVLRALAGWSAAAEARVHSVVTTRRRAAVNLLVNGDYEYVELFQRDRDGLWIEAGSSSGHVDEAHLDQ
;
A
#
# COMPACT_ATOMS: atom_id res chain seq x y z
N MET A 1 -0.63 -27.66 -4.94
CA MET A 1 0.03 -26.50 -4.32
C MET A 1 -1.06 -25.53 -3.93
N PRO A 2 -1.13 -25.05 -2.68
CA PRO A 2 -2.11 -24.02 -2.34
C PRO A 2 -1.77 -22.75 -3.13
N PRO A 3 -2.76 -21.93 -3.52
CA PRO A 3 -2.47 -20.64 -4.10
C PRO A 3 -1.81 -19.78 -3.02
N GLU A 4 -0.62 -19.25 -3.29
CA GLU A 4 0.02 -18.20 -2.48
C GLU A 4 -0.84 -16.93 -2.56
N THR A 5 -1.93 -16.95 -1.81
CA THR A 5 -2.92 -15.88 -1.68
C THR A 5 -2.52 -15.10 -0.44
N GLY A 6 -1.49 -14.28 -0.61
CA GLY A 6 -0.96 -13.44 0.44
C GLY A 6 0.30 -12.73 -0.04
N LEU A 7 0.35 -11.42 0.16
CA LEU A 7 1.61 -10.68 0.10
C LEU A 7 2.49 -11.24 1.24
N GLY A 8 3.56 -11.96 0.92
CA GLY A 8 4.48 -12.47 1.95
C GLY A 8 4.95 -11.33 2.86
N ASP A 9 5.18 -11.62 4.14
CA ASP A 9 5.43 -10.60 5.18
C ASP A 9 6.53 -9.61 4.79
N SER A 10 7.60 -10.07 4.16
CA SER A 10 8.69 -9.22 3.66
C SER A 10 8.26 -8.25 2.56
N ALA A 11 7.36 -8.67 1.66
CA ALA A 11 6.83 -7.78 0.63
C ALA A 11 5.87 -6.75 1.25
N ARG A 12 5.09 -7.14 2.26
CA ARG A 12 4.24 -6.22 3.03
C ARG A 12 5.06 -5.15 3.74
N GLU A 13 6.10 -5.57 4.44
CA GLU A 13 7.03 -4.65 5.12
C GLU A 13 7.70 -3.69 4.13
N HIS A 14 8.14 -4.19 2.97
CA HIS A 14 8.73 -3.34 1.93
C HIS A 14 7.77 -2.25 1.44
N LEU A 15 6.50 -2.60 1.16
CA LEU A 15 5.49 -1.63 0.74
C LEU A 15 5.22 -0.57 1.81
N VAL A 16 5.12 -0.99 3.08
CA VAL A 16 4.93 -0.09 4.22
C VAL A 16 6.09 0.90 4.33
N LEU A 17 7.34 0.41 4.26
CA LEU A 17 8.52 1.25 4.32
C LEU A 17 8.55 2.25 3.16
N ARG A 18 8.19 1.82 1.95
CA ARG A 18 8.10 2.69 0.76
C ARG A 18 7.04 3.77 0.94
N ALA A 19 5.84 3.41 1.39
CA ALA A 19 4.74 4.35 1.60
C ALA A 19 5.06 5.41 2.67
N LEU A 20 5.82 5.05 3.71
CA LEU A 20 6.21 5.98 4.77
C LEU A 20 7.44 6.84 4.42
N ALA A 21 8.29 6.40 3.49
CA ALA A 21 9.56 7.08 3.17
C ALA A 21 9.39 8.52 2.64
N GLY A 22 8.25 8.84 2.05
CA GLY A 22 7.94 10.19 1.55
C GLY A 22 7.54 11.19 2.63
N TRP A 23 7.28 10.73 3.85
CA TRP A 23 6.73 11.55 4.92
C TRP A 23 7.81 11.97 5.92
N SER A 24 7.80 13.25 6.27
CA SER A 24 8.58 13.73 7.41
C SER A 24 7.99 13.21 8.72
N ALA A 25 8.82 13.09 9.76
CA ALA A 25 8.36 12.70 11.10
C ALA A 25 7.27 13.64 11.66
N ALA A 26 7.28 14.93 11.28
CA ALA A 26 6.29 15.92 11.72
C ALA A 26 4.89 15.69 11.13
N ALA A 27 4.77 14.91 10.05
CA ALA A 27 3.48 14.59 9.45
C ALA A 27 2.74 13.45 10.18
N GLU A 28 3.41 12.78 11.14
CA GLU A 28 2.84 11.67 11.93
C GLU A 28 2.17 10.59 11.07
N ALA A 29 2.69 10.35 9.86
CA ALA A 29 2.14 9.37 8.93
C ALA A 29 2.25 7.96 9.52
N ARG A 30 1.13 7.26 9.60
CA ARG A 30 1.04 5.89 10.13
C ARG A 30 0.21 5.03 9.21
N VAL A 31 0.60 3.76 9.07
CA VAL A 31 -0.18 2.78 8.31
C VAL A 31 -1.43 2.42 9.09
N HIS A 32 -2.58 2.64 8.46
CA HIS A 32 -3.88 2.21 8.96
C HIS A 32 -4.21 0.79 8.48
N SER A 33 -4.05 0.52 7.19
CA SER A 33 -4.26 -0.81 6.62
C SER A 33 -3.42 -1.03 5.36
N VAL A 34 -3.20 -2.30 5.01
CA VAL A 34 -2.58 -2.69 3.74
C VAL A 34 -3.53 -3.65 3.07
N VAL A 35 -4.00 -3.29 1.88
CA VAL A 35 -4.87 -4.11 1.06
C VAL A 35 -4.07 -4.59 -0.15
N THR A 36 -4.21 -5.85 -0.53
CA THR A 36 -3.41 -6.42 -1.62
C THR A 36 -4.21 -7.43 -2.40
N THR A 37 -4.09 -7.34 -3.72
CA THR A 37 -4.53 -8.38 -4.66
C THR A 37 -3.30 -8.97 -5.34
N ARG A 38 -3.49 -9.90 -6.28
CA ARG A 38 -2.37 -10.57 -6.97
C ARG A 38 -1.43 -9.59 -7.69
N ARG A 39 -1.97 -8.46 -8.16
CA ARG A 39 -1.27 -7.49 -9.02
C ARG A 39 -1.20 -6.08 -8.46
N ARG A 40 -2.04 -5.74 -7.48
CA ARG A 40 -2.14 -4.39 -6.93
C ARG A 40 -2.03 -4.43 -5.41
N ALA A 41 -1.59 -3.33 -4.82
CA ALA A 41 -1.62 -3.13 -3.39
C ALA A 41 -1.91 -1.66 -3.09
N ALA A 42 -2.59 -1.42 -1.98
CA ALA A 42 -2.85 -0.11 -1.43
C ALA A 42 -2.34 -0.09 0.01
N VAL A 43 -1.53 0.91 0.34
CA VAL A 43 -1.15 1.22 1.73
C VAL A 43 -1.95 2.43 2.14
N ASN A 44 -2.96 2.20 2.98
CA ASN A 44 -3.78 3.26 3.55
C ASN A 44 -3.04 3.85 4.76
N LEU A 45 -2.84 5.15 4.72
CA LEU A 45 -2.15 5.95 5.72
C LEU A 45 -3.15 6.89 6.40
N LEU A 46 -2.91 7.14 7.68
CA LEU A 46 -3.42 8.32 8.38
C LEU A 46 -2.26 9.27 8.59
N VAL A 47 -2.42 10.51 8.14
CA VAL A 47 -1.43 11.59 8.23
C VAL A 47 -2.01 12.69 9.11
N ASN A 48 -1.21 13.32 9.96
CA ASN A 48 -1.65 14.35 10.91
C ASN A 48 -2.85 13.92 11.79
N GLY A 49 -2.96 12.61 12.06
CA GLY A 49 -3.99 12.03 12.92
C GLY A 49 -5.25 11.54 12.19
N ASP A 50 -5.73 12.26 11.18
CA ASP A 50 -7.05 12.03 10.55
C ASP A 50 -7.11 12.18 9.02
N TYR A 51 -6.06 12.69 8.37
CA TYR A 51 -6.04 12.82 6.91
C TYR A 51 -5.73 11.46 6.28
N GLU A 52 -6.73 10.90 5.60
CA GLU A 52 -6.57 9.65 4.88
C GLU A 52 -5.83 9.85 3.55
N TYR A 53 -4.81 9.02 3.35
CA TYR A 53 -3.99 9.02 2.15
C TYR A 53 -3.68 7.58 1.73
N VAL A 54 -3.61 7.33 0.43
CA VAL A 54 -3.34 6.01 -0.12
C VAL A 54 -2.16 6.08 -1.05
N GLU A 55 -1.18 5.22 -0.79
CA GLU A 55 -0.13 4.88 -1.75
C GLU A 55 -0.50 3.60 -2.50
N LEU A 56 -0.52 3.67 -3.82
CA LEU A 56 -0.88 2.56 -4.70
C LEU A 56 0.36 1.94 -5.33
N PHE A 57 0.41 0.61 -5.32
CA PHE A 57 1.48 -0.17 -5.93
C PHE A 57 0.91 -1.17 -6.91
N GLN A 58 1.68 -1.45 -7.96
CA GLN A 58 1.37 -2.50 -8.93
C GLN A 58 2.59 -3.41 -9.11
N ARG A 59 2.36 -4.69 -9.40
CA ARG A 59 3.42 -5.59 -9.85
C ARG A 59 3.71 -5.35 -11.33
N ASP A 60 4.99 -5.19 -11.64
CA ASP A 60 5.47 -5.15 -13.02
C ASP A 60 5.55 -6.57 -13.64
N ARG A 61 6.15 -6.66 -14.84
CA ARG A 61 6.30 -7.93 -15.58
C ARG A 61 7.26 -8.91 -14.90
N ASP A 62 8.19 -8.41 -14.11
CA ASP A 62 9.19 -9.19 -13.37
C ASP A 62 8.69 -9.57 -11.96
N GLY A 63 7.48 -9.14 -11.61
CA GLY A 63 6.84 -9.40 -10.32
C GLY A 63 7.27 -8.45 -9.20
N LEU A 64 7.99 -7.39 -9.53
CA LEU A 64 8.42 -6.37 -8.59
C LEU A 64 7.30 -5.37 -8.34
N TRP A 65 7.14 -4.96 -7.08
CA TRP A 65 6.22 -3.89 -6.72
C TRP A 65 6.79 -2.53 -7.08
N ILE A 66 6.06 -1.78 -7.89
CA ILE A 66 6.38 -0.40 -8.28
C ILE A 66 5.23 0.53 -7.88
N GLU A 67 5.56 1.78 -7.58
CA GLU A 67 4.57 2.82 -7.30
C GLU A 67 3.70 3.07 -8.55
N ALA A 68 2.39 3.05 -8.36
CA ALA A 68 1.40 3.29 -9.40
C ALA A 68 0.75 4.68 -9.29
N GLY A 69 0.92 5.34 -8.15
CA GLY A 69 0.41 6.66 -7.85
C GLY A 69 -0.15 6.74 -6.44
N SER A 70 -0.81 7.84 -6.14
CA SER A 70 -1.39 8.09 -4.83
C SER A 70 -2.72 8.84 -4.91
N SER A 71 -3.50 8.74 -3.84
CA SER A 71 -4.80 9.40 -3.72
C SER A 71 -5.05 9.86 -2.29
N SER A 72 -5.90 10.86 -2.14
CA SER A 72 -6.59 11.09 -0.85
C SER A 72 -7.67 10.04 -0.63
N GLY A 73 -8.02 9.78 0.63
CA GLY A 73 -9.08 8.86 1.01
C GLY A 73 -8.58 7.47 1.42
N HIS A 74 -9.44 6.46 1.23
CA HIS A 74 -9.20 5.08 1.64
C HIS A 74 -9.54 4.12 0.50
N VAL A 75 -8.73 3.07 0.35
CA VAL A 75 -8.99 1.99 -0.61
C VAL A 75 -9.20 0.68 0.13
N ASP A 76 -10.34 0.04 -0.15
CA ASP A 76 -10.64 -1.34 0.24
C ASP A 76 -10.34 -2.32 -0.91
N GLU A 77 -10.54 -3.61 -0.67
CA GLU A 77 -10.26 -4.66 -1.65
C GLU A 77 -11.16 -4.56 -2.90
N ALA A 78 -12.42 -4.13 -2.74
CA ALA A 78 -13.38 -4.03 -3.84
C ALA A 78 -13.05 -2.87 -4.81
N HIS A 79 -12.40 -1.82 -4.32
CA HIS A 79 -11.94 -0.70 -5.14
C HIS A 79 -10.58 -0.96 -5.79
N LEU A 80 -9.74 -1.81 -5.20
CA LEU A 80 -8.38 -2.04 -5.69
C LEU A 80 -8.33 -2.73 -7.07
N ASP A 81 -9.33 -3.56 -7.39
CA ASP A 81 -9.39 -4.34 -8.63
C ASP A 81 -10.25 -3.73 -9.76
N GLN A 82 -10.76 -2.50 -9.59
CA GLN A 82 -11.47 -1.76 -10.66
C GLN A 82 -10.51 -1.21 -11.73
#